data_AF-A0ABD0RN83-F1
#
_entry.id   AF-A0ABD0RN83-F1
#
_cell.length_a   1.000
_cell.length_b   1.000
_cell.length_c   1.000
_cell.angle_alpha   90.00
_cell.angle_beta   90.00
_cell.angle_gamma   90.00
#
_symmetry.space_group_name_H-M   'P 1'
#
loop_
_entity.id
_entity.type
_entity.pdbx_description
1 polymer ?
#
loop_
_entity_poly.entity_id
_entity_poly.type
_entity_poly.pdbx_seq_one_letter_code
_entity_poly.pdbx_strand_id
1 'polypeptide(L)'
;SPQVSLLQKNASSPVLCHVTGFFPNNVRITWMKNGQKHFKDVKVGTLLPNEDGTFQKTVTLQVEADEWRKNEYACVVKLKSKTIRKRLTENEIRTNN
;
A
#
# COMPACT_ATOMS: atom_id res chain seq x y z
N SER A 1 -15.45 -3.82 -2.28
CA SER A 1 -14.32 -3.99 -1.34
C SER A 1 -13.16 -3.21 -1.91
N PRO A 2 -12.33 -2.49 -1.13
CA PRO A 2 -11.22 -1.74 -1.70
C PRO A 2 -10.31 -2.65 -2.53
N GLN A 3 -9.86 -2.14 -3.66
CA GLN A 3 -8.79 -2.76 -4.44
C GLN A 3 -7.44 -2.27 -3.91
N VAL A 4 -6.48 -3.19 -3.83
CA VAL A 4 -5.13 -2.89 -3.31
C VAL A 4 -4.10 -3.38 -4.31
N SER A 5 -3.27 -2.46 -4.80
CA SER A 5 -2.17 -2.75 -5.72
C SER A 5 -0.85 -2.25 -5.16
N LEU A 6 0.23 -2.99 -5.41
CA LEU A 6 1.59 -2.57 -5.11
C LEU A 6 2.24 -2.15 -6.43
N LEU A 7 2.72 -0.91 -6.49
CA LEU A 7 3.25 -0.31 -7.71
C LEU A 7 4.72 0.09 -7.49
N GLN A 8 5.57 -0.19 -8.47
CA GLN A 8 6.94 0.34 -8.54
C GLN A 8 7.23 0.82 -9.96
N LYS A 9 8.08 1.85 -10.10
CA LYS A 9 8.59 2.26 -11.42
C LYS A 9 9.69 1.33 -11.92
N ASN A 10 10.60 0.95 -11.03
CA ASN A 10 11.68 -0.01 -11.27
C ASN A 10 12.08 -0.66 -9.92
N ALA A 11 12.98 -1.64 -9.95
CA ALA A 11 13.36 -2.43 -8.77
C ALA A 11 13.90 -1.58 -7.61
N SER A 12 14.58 -0.46 -7.89
CA SER A 12 15.14 0.45 -6.88
C SER A 12 14.18 1.57 -6.47
N SER A 13 12.98 1.64 -7.06
CA SER A 13 12.03 2.70 -6.73
C SER A 13 11.26 2.39 -5.45
N PRO A 14 10.80 3.40 -4.70
CA PRO A 14 9.87 3.20 -3.59
C PRO A 14 8.63 2.43 -4.01
N VAL A 15 8.13 1.57 -3.12
CA VAL A 15 6.92 0.78 -3.35
C VAL A 15 5.71 1.61 -2.94
N LEU A 16 4.78 1.80 -3.86
CA LEU A 16 3.54 2.52 -3.61
C LEU A 16 2.39 1.52 -3.41
N CYS A 17 1.78 1.53 -2.23
CA CYS A 17 0.52 0.83 -1.99
C CYS A 17 -0.64 1.74 -2.40
N HIS A 18 -1.31 1.43 -3.51
CA HIS A 18 -2.48 2.15 -3.99
C HIS A 18 -3.74 1.42 -3.54
N VAL A 19 -4.62 2.17 -2.88
CA VAL A 19 -5.90 1.67 -2.38
C VAL A 19 -6.99 2.51 -3.02
N THR A 20 -7.95 1.88 -3.70
CA THR A 20 -9.04 2.58 -4.39
C THR A 20 -10.36 1.82 -4.27
N GLY A 21 -11.49 2.45 -4.58
CA GLY A 21 -12.81 1.84 -4.52
C GLY A 21 -13.34 1.63 -3.09
N PHE A 22 -12.86 2.43 -2.12
CA PHE A 22 -13.39 2.38 -0.74
C PHE A 22 -14.40 3.48 -0.46
N PHE A 23 -15.40 3.12 0.34
CA PHE A 23 -16.38 4.02 0.92
C PHE A 23 -16.82 3.47 2.29
N PRO A 24 -17.01 4.30 3.33
CA PRO A 24 -16.77 5.75 3.38
C PRO A 24 -15.27 6.09 3.37
N ASN A 25 -14.92 7.38 3.38
CA ASN A 25 -13.54 7.86 3.28
C ASN A 25 -12.61 7.53 4.48
N ASN A 26 -13.15 6.98 5.57
CA ASN A 26 -12.37 6.59 6.75
C ASN A 26 -11.69 5.22 6.56
N VAL A 27 -10.60 5.20 5.79
CA VAL A 27 -9.73 4.03 5.63
C VAL A 27 -8.43 4.22 6.42
N ARG A 28 -7.95 3.14 7.05
CA ARG A 28 -6.60 3.09 7.65
C ARG A 28 -5.71 2.21 6.80
N ILE A 29 -4.61 2.77 6.32
CA ILE A 29 -3.61 2.05 5.50
C ILE A 29 -2.29 2.10 6.27
N THR A 30 -1.66 0.94 6.48
CA THR A 30 -0.45 0.82 7.30
C THR A 30 0.50 -0.17 6.66
N TRP A 31 1.78 0.19 6.60
CA TRP A 31 2.83 -0.77 6.31
C TRP A 31 3.14 -1.59 7.56
N MET A 32 3.26 -2.90 7.39
CA MET A 32 3.72 -3.82 8.42
C MET A 32 5.10 -4.32 8.03
N LYS A 33 6.01 -4.45 9.00
CA LYS A 33 7.31 -5.14 8.87
C LYS A 33 7.34 -6.26 9.89
N ASN A 34 7.50 -7.51 9.46
CA ASN A 34 7.60 -8.69 10.33
C ASN A 34 6.46 -8.76 11.37
N GLY A 35 5.22 -8.49 10.92
CA GLY A 35 4.03 -8.50 11.77
C GLY A 35 3.82 -7.28 12.66
N GLN A 36 4.74 -6.31 12.67
CA GLN A 36 4.64 -5.08 13.47
C GLN A 36 4.35 -3.85 12.59
N LYS A 37 3.66 -2.85 13.14
CA LYS A 37 3.37 -1.60 12.41
C LYS A 37 4.68 -0.88 12.10
N HIS A 38 4.83 -0.43 10.86
CA HIS A 38 6.01 0.27 10.37
C HIS A 38 5.61 1.67 9.91
N PHE A 39 6.30 2.67 10.44
CA PHE A 39 6.06 4.09 10.15
C PHE A 39 7.29 4.81 9.60
N LYS A 40 8.49 4.23 9.77
CA LYS A 40 9.73 4.81 9.23
C LYS A 40 9.71 4.72 7.71
N ASP A 41 10.26 5.72 7.03
CA ASP A 41 10.39 5.73 5.56
C ASP A 41 9.03 5.54 4.84
N VAL A 42 7.92 5.89 5.50
CA VAL A 42 6.57 5.84 4.95
C VAL A 42 6.08 7.24 4.62
N LYS A 43 5.62 7.44 3.37
CA LYS A 43 4.94 8.67 2.92
C LYS A 43 3.47 8.39 2.66
N VAL A 44 2.60 9.13 3.34
CA VAL A 44 1.14 9.01 3.17
C VAL A 44 0.68 10.05 2.15
N GLY A 45 0.05 9.59 1.07
CA GLY A 45 -0.54 10.46 0.06
C GLY A 45 -1.87 11.05 0.50
N THR A 46 -2.32 12.08 -0.22
CA THR A 46 -3.61 12.74 -0.01
C THR A 46 -4.76 11.78 -0.34
N LEU A 47 -5.89 11.94 0.37
CA LEU A 47 -7.13 11.29 0.01
C LEU A 47 -7.72 11.98 -1.22
N LEU A 48 -8.06 11.21 -2.26
CA LEU A 48 -8.66 11.74 -3.49
C LEU A 48 -10.02 11.09 -3.74
N PRO A 49 -11.02 11.83 -4.25
CA PRO A 49 -12.27 11.25 -4.71
C PRO A 49 -12.09 10.55 -6.08
N ASN A 50 -12.94 9.56 -6.35
CA ASN A 50 -13.12 8.94 -7.64
C ASN A 50 -14.43 9.42 -8.28
N GLU A 51 -14.57 9.31 -9.60
CA GLU A 51 -15.77 9.70 -10.35
C GLU A 51 -17.02 8.88 -9.97
N ASP A 52 -16.82 7.63 -9.52
CA ASP A 52 -17.88 6.71 -9.08
C ASP A 52 -18.39 6.99 -7.65
N GLY A 53 -17.94 8.08 -7.02
CA GLY A 53 -18.30 8.45 -5.65
C GLY A 53 -17.52 7.70 -4.55
N THR A 54 -16.57 6.84 -4.92
CA THR A 54 -15.65 6.21 -3.96
C THR A 54 -14.38 7.06 -3.76
N PHE A 55 -13.45 6.58 -2.94
CA PHE A 55 -12.20 7.27 -2.66
C PHE A 55 -10.99 6.41 -3.00
N GLN A 56 -9.85 7.08 -3.17
CA GLN A 56 -8.53 6.49 -3.32
C GLN A 56 -7.49 7.16 -2.43
N LYS A 57 -6.45 6.41 -2.05
CA LYS A 57 -5.33 6.90 -1.25
C LYS A 57 -4.09 6.04 -1.50
N THR A 58 -2.92 6.65 -1.40
CA THR A 58 -1.63 5.97 -1.55
C THR A 58 -0.81 6.02 -0.27
N VAL A 59 -0.03 4.97 -0.01
CA VAL A 59 0.99 4.94 1.04
C VAL A 59 2.27 4.33 0.49
N THR A 60 3.32 5.13 0.41
CA THR A 60 4.61 4.77 -0.19
C THR A 60 5.60 4.33 0.88
N LEU A 61 6.30 3.23 0.64
CA LEU A 61 7.42 2.73 1.44
C LEU A 61 8.74 3.02 0.72
N GLN A 62 9.61 3.79 1.36
CA GLN A 62 10.90 4.26 0.82
C GLN A 62 12.06 3.45 1.41
N VAL A 63 12.05 2.14 1.21
CA VAL A 63 13.15 1.26 1.63
C VAL A 63 13.79 0.62 0.40
N GLU A 64 15.08 0.33 0.50
CA GLU A 64 15.83 -0.35 -0.55
C GLU A 64 15.28 -1.75 -0.84
N ALA A 65 15.49 -2.22 -2.07
CA ALA A 65 14.98 -3.52 -2.51
C ALA A 65 15.45 -4.66 -1.62
N ASP A 66 16.73 -4.66 -1.27
CA ASP A 66 17.33 -5.68 -0.43
C ASP A 66 16.77 -5.68 1.00
N GLU A 67 16.36 -4.52 1.51
CA GLU A 67 15.76 -4.40 2.84
C GLU A 67 14.37 -5.02 2.87
N TRP A 68 13.51 -4.72 1.89
CA TRP A 68 12.18 -5.33 1.88
C TRP A 68 12.18 -6.79 1.43
N ARG A 69 13.15 -7.25 0.64
CA ARG A 69 13.29 -8.68 0.27
C ARG A 69 13.71 -9.55 1.47
N LYS A 70 14.46 -8.99 2.43
CA LYS A 70 14.92 -9.70 3.64
C LYS A 70 13.91 -9.68 4.78
N ASN A 71 12.81 -8.94 4.64
CA ASN A 71 11.83 -8.75 5.70
C ASN A 71 10.41 -8.96 5.16
N GLU A 72 9.48 -9.34 6.02
CA GLU A 72 8.09 -9.50 5.63
C GLU A 72 7.35 -8.16 5.69
N TYR A 73 7.39 -7.43 4.57
CA TYR A 73 6.59 -6.23 4.40
C TYR A 73 5.19 -6.55 3.87
N ALA A 74 4.19 -5.84 4.38
CA ALA A 74 2.83 -5.91 3.85
C ALA A 74 2.08 -4.58 4.00
N CYS A 75 1.33 -4.19 2.98
CA CYS A 75 0.37 -3.11 3.08
C CYS A 75 -0.95 -3.67 3.66
N VAL A 76 -1.37 -3.15 4.80
CA VAL A 76 -2.61 -3.55 5.48
C VAL A 76 -3.61 -2.40 5.41
N VAL A 77 -4.78 -2.71 4.85
CA VAL A 77 -5.91 -1.78 4.71
C VAL A 77 -7.01 -2.23 5.64
N LYS A 78 -7.43 -1.35 6.56
CA LYS A 78 -8.57 -1.55 7.44
C LYS A 78 -9.68 -0.57 7.07
N LEU A 79 -10.85 -1.11 6.73
CA LEU A 79 -12.06 -0.36 6.41
C LEU A 79 -13.23 -0.98 7.17
N LYS A 80 -13.74 -0.28 8.20
CA LYS A 80 -14.75 -0.81 9.13
C LYS A 80 -14.28 -2.17 9.72
N SER A 81 -15.05 -3.24 9.55
CA SER A 81 -14.71 -4.60 9.97
C SER A 81 -13.87 -5.39 8.96
N LYS A 82 -13.58 -4.83 7.78
CA LYS A 82 -12.82 -5.50 6.71
C LYS A 82 -11.34 -5.17 6.82
N THR A 83 -10.50 -6.20 6.74
CA THR A 83 -9.04 -6.07 6.67
C THR A 83 -8.54 -6.75 5.41
N ILE A 84 -7.77 -6.03 4.60
CA ILE A 84 -7.07 -6.56 3.42
C ILE A 84 -5.58 -6.46 3.69
N ARG A 85 -4.84 -7.54 3.42
CA ARG A 85 -3.38 -7.58 3.54
C ARG A 85 -2.79 -7.93 2.18
N LYS A 86 -1.97 -7.02 1.65
CA LYS A 86 -1.20 -7.23 0.43
C LYS A 86 0.27 -7.39 0.81
N ARG A 87 0.79 -8.62 0.71
CA ARG A 87 2.21 -8.90 0.99
C ARG A 87 3.06 -8.31 -0.13
N LEU A 88 4.18 -7.70 0.23
CA LEU A 88 5.14 -7.18 -0.72
C LEU A 88 6.06 -8.32 -1.16
N THR A 89 5.84 -8.79 -2.38
CA THR A 89 6.67 -9.78 -3.08
C THR A 89 6.85 -9.35 -4.52
N GLU A 90 7.86 -9.87 -5.20
CA GLU A 90 8.15 -9.51 -6.60
C GLU A 90 6.97 -9.80 -7.53
N ASN A 91 6.28 -10.94 -7.32
CA ASN A 91 5.11 -11.33 -8.12
C ASN A 91 3.87 -10.45 -7.90
N GLU A 92 3.83 -9.69 -6.80
CA GLU A 92 2.68 -8.84 -6.44
C GLU A 92 2.89 -7.38 -6.88
N ILE A 93 4.12 -7.02 -7.23
CA ILE A 93 4.45 -5.68 -7.72
C ILE A 93 4.02 -5.57 -9.19
N ARG A 94 3.27 -4.53 -9.50
CA ARG A 94 2.99 -4.11 -10.88
C ARG A 94 3.95 -2.99 -11.25
N THR A 95 4.69 -3.21 -12.34
CA THR A 95 5.54 -2.20 -12.96
C THR A 95 4.86 -1.70 -14.24
N ASN A 96 4.87 -0.40 -14.46
CA ASN A 96 4.61 0.14 -15.80
C ASN A 96 5.92 0.01 -16.57
N ASN A 97 6.10 -1.12 -17.27
CA ASN A 97 7.09 -1.18 -18.35
C ASN A 97 6.55 -0.47 -19.58
#